data_AF-A0AB35UJW9-F1
#
_entry.id   AF-A0AB35UJW9-F1
#
_cell.length_a   1.000
_cell.length_b   1.000
_cell.length_c   1.000
_cell.angle_alpha   90.00
_cell.angle_beta   90.00
_cell.angle_gamma   90.00
#
_symmetry.space_group_name_H-M   'P 1'
#
loop_
_entity.id
_entity.type
_entity.pdbx_description
1 polymer ?
#
loop_
_entity_poly.entity_id
_entity_poly.type
_entity_poly.pdbx_seq_one_letter_code
_entity_poly.pdbx_strand_id
1 'polypeptide(L)'
;MLVVDSPILSLNEKEDNIGEEKASESMKTGLFKYLLNHQENRQTIIIENEIPKLDYSNAHLVEFTKDENRDRYGLIERYND
;
A
#
# COMPACT_ATOMS: atom_id res chain seq x y z
N MET A 1 8.17 15.53 -2.16
CA MET A 1 7.87 14.11 -2.45
C MET A 1 7.88 13.35 -1.14
N LEU A 2 6.92 12.45 -0.93
CA LEU A 2 6.82 11.52 0.19
C LEU A 2 6.77 10.10 -0.38
N VAL A 3 7.58 9.19 0.14
CA VAL A 3 7.54 7.77 -0.23
C VAL A 3 7.35 6.98 1.05
N VAL A 4 6.34 6.12 1.05
CA VAL A 4 5.96 5.31 2.21
C VAL A 4 6.00 3.85 1.81
N ASP A 5 6.85 3.08 2.48
CA ASP A 5 7.00 1.65 2.25
C ASP A 5 6.27 0.87 3.35
N SER A 6 5.34 0.01 2.91
CA SER A 6 4.62 -0.94 3.74
C SER A 6 4.00 -0.34 5.01
N PRO A 7 3.26 0.78 4.93
CA PRO A 7 2.78 1.51 6.11
C PRO A 7 1.83 0.70 7.00
N ILE A 8 1.13 -0.30 6.47
CA ILE A 8 0.27 -1.16 7.27
C ILE A 8 1.10 -1.98 8.27
N LEU A 9 2.31 -2.39 7.90
CA LEU A 9 3.20 -3.11 8.80
C LEU A 9 3.62 -2.27 10.01
N SER A 10 3.76 -0.96 9.83
CA SER A 10 4.07 -0.04 10.93
C SER A 10 2.88 0.21 11.85
N LEU A 11 1.65 -0.03 11.38
CA LEU A 11 0.42 0.01 12.19
C LEU A 11 0.20 -1.28 12.99
N ASN A 12 0.83 -2.39 12.60
CA ASN A 12 0.78 -3.62 13.37
C ASN A 12 1.63 -3.41 14.63
N GLU A 13 0.99 -3.33 15.80
CA GLU A 13 1.70 -3.26 17.06
C GLU A 13 2.30 -4.63 17.40
N LYS A 14 3.55 -4.65 17.88
CA LYS A 14 4.12 -5.82 18.53
C LYS A 14 3.81 -5.71 20.02
N GLU A 15 2.63 -6.12 20.46
CA GLU A 15 2.44 -6.34 21.89
C GLU A 15 3.12 -7.65 22.27
N ASP A 16 4.13 -7.57 23.14
CA ASP A 16 5.04 -8.65 23.53
C ASP A 16 4.36 -9.91 24.11
N ASN A 17 3.03 -10.01 24.27
CA ASN A 17 2.43 -11.15 24.98
C ASN A 17 1.01 -11.64 24.59
N ILE A 18 0.31 -11.14 23.56
CA ILE A 18 -1.06 -11.63 23.26
C ILE A 18 -1.36 -11.66 21.75
N GLY A 19 -0.89 -12.69 21.03
CA GLY A 19 -1.30 -12.95 19.64
C GLY A 19 -0.88 -11.88 18.61
N GLU A 20 -0.91 -12.21 17.32
CA GLU A 20 -0.69 -11.23 16.26
C GLU A 20 -1.88 -10.25 16.19
N GLU A 21 -1.84 -9.13 16.93
CA GLU A 21 -2.77 -8.03 16.68
C GLU A 21 -2.41 -7.35 15.35
N LYS A 22 -3.00 -7.87 14.27
CA LYS A 22 -2.96 -7.23 12.96
C LYS A 22 -3.76 -5.94 13.03
N ALA A 23 -3.24 -4.88 12.38
CA ALA A 23 -3.93 -3.61 12.20
C ALA A 23 -5.36 -3.90 11.72
N SER A 24 -6.33 -3.37 12.46
CA SER A 24 -7.73 -3.55 12.11
C SER A 24 -8.04 -2.96 10.74
N GLU A 25 -9.05 -3.50 10.04
CA GLU A 25 -9.47 -2.96 8.74
C GLU A 25 -9.87 -1.49 8.82
N SER A 26 -10.40 -1.03 9.96
CA SER A 26 -10.71 0.39 10.18
C SER A 26 -9.45 1.26 10.24
N MET A 27 -8.36 0.79 10.88
CA MET A 27 -7.08 1.50 10.92
C MET A 27 -6.44 1.59 9.52
N LYS A 28 -6.39 0.48 8.78
CA LYS A 28 -5.91 0.45 7.39
C LYS A 28 -6.69 1.42 6.51
N THR A 29 -8.02 1.33 6.57
CA THR A 29 -8.95 2.20 5.83
C THR A 29 -8.73 3.66 6.20
N GLY A 30 -8.62 3.99 7.49
CA GLY A 30 -8.41 5.34 7.98
C GLY A 30 -7.11 5.96 7.46
N LEU A 31 -6.01 5.21 7.52
CA LEU A 31 -4.73 5.67 7.01
C LEU A 31 -4.78 5.96 5.51
N PHE A 32 -5.29 5.02 4.70
CA PHE A 32 -5.33 5.18 3.25
C PHE A 32 -6.29 6.31 2.83
N LYS A 33 -7.45 6.44 3.47
CA LYS A 33 -8.35 7.58 3.25
C LYS A 33 -7.68 8.91 3.56
N TYR A 34 -6.90 8.99 4.64
CA TYR A 34 -6.18 10.21 4.97
C TYR A 34 -5.17 10.55 3.87
N LEU A 35 -4.35 9.59 3.44
CA LEU A 35 -3.35 9.81 2.40
C LEU A 35 -3.99 10.21 1.05
N LEU A 36 -5.10 9.55 0.67
CA LEU A 36 -5.88 9.84 -0.54
C LEU A 36 -6.62 11.19 -0.53
N ASN A 37 -6.76 11.83 0.62
CA ASN A 37 -7.45 13.12 0.72
C ASN A 37 -6.45 14.30 0.87
N HIS A 38 -5.16 14.02 1.03
CA HIS A 38 -4.14 15.04 1.37
C HIS A 38 -2.95 15.06 0.39
N GLN A 39 -3.16 14.72 -0.89
CA GLN A 39 -2.10 14.72 -1.91
C GLN A 39 -1.80 16.09 -2.57
N GLU A 40 -2.57 17.16 -2.26
CA GLU A 40 -2.55 18.42 -3.02
C GLU A 40 -1.18 19.13 -3.08
N ASN A 41 -0.36 18.99 -2.04
CA ASN A 41 0.86 19.79 -1.90
C ASN A 41 2.14 19.04 -2.30
N ARG A 42 2.09 17.70 -2.37
CA ARG A 42 3.27 16.86 -2.62
C ARG A 42 2.86 15.53 -3.24
N GLN A 43 3.65 15.08 -4.22
CA GLN A 43 3.56 13.70 -4.70
C GLN A 43 3.84 12.73 -3.55
N THR A 44 2.90 11.79 -3.36
CA THR A 44 2.97 10.70 -2.38
C THR A 44 2.96 9.38 -3.14
N ILE A 45 3.95 8.52 -2.88
CA ILE A 45 4.04 7.17 -3.43
C ILE A 45 3.92 6.20 -2.26
N ILE A 46 2.99 5.26 -2.36
CA ILE A 46 2.74 4.23 -1.35
C ILE A 46 3.01 2.88 -1.99
N ILE A 47 3.81 2.06 -1.33
CA ILE A 47 4.12 0.70 -1.76
C ILE A 47 3.53 -0.23 -0.69
N GLU A 48 2.62 -1.11 -1.09
CA GLU A 48 1.95 -2.03 -0.18
C GLU A 48 1.50 -3.29 -0.94
N ASN A 49 1.52 -4.44 -0.28
CA ASN A 49 1.13 -5.71 -0.90
C ASN A 49 -0.40 -5.88 -0.95
N GLU A 50 -1.08 -5.47 0.13
CA GLU A 50 -2.54 -5.55 0.26
C GLU A 50 -3.07 -4.19 0.72
N ILE A 51 -3.91 -3.57 -0.11
CA ILE A 51 -4.51 -2.27 0.18
C ILE A 51 -6.00 -2.41 0.54
N PRO A 52 -6.56 -1.57 1.43
CA PRO A 52 -7.97 -1.64 1.77
C PRO A 52 -8.86 -1.30 0.56
N LYS A 53 -10.08 -1.85 0.52
CA LYS A 53 -11.06 -1.56 -0.53
C LYS A 53 -11.60 -0.13 -0.38
N LEU A 54 -11.10 0.78 -1.20
CA LEU A 54 -11.45 2.20 -1.21
C LEU A 54 -11.65 2.69 -2.65
N ASP A 55 -12.18 3.90 -2.80
CA ASP A 55 -12.19 4.61 -4.08
C ASP A 55 -10.81 5.24 -4.32
N TYR A 56 -10.07 4.67 -5.26
CA TYR A 56 -8.75 5.13 -5.68
C TYR A 56 -8.80 5.98 -6.96
N SER A 57 -9.98 6.44 -7.39
CA SER A 57 -10.13 7.25 -8.64
C SER A 57 -9.28 8.53 -8.65
N ASN A 58 -8.97 9.08 -7.49
CA ASN A 58 -8.10 10.26 -7.33
C ASN A 58 -6.60 9.91 -7.24
N ALA A 59 -6.23 8.65 -7.38
CA ALA A 59 -4.85 8.17 -7.31
C ALA A 59 -4.51 7.34 -8.55
N HIS A 60 -3.21 7.30 -8.87
CA HIS A 60 -2.70 6.39 -9.87
C HIS A 60 -2.33 5.06 -9.21
N LEU A 61 -3.10 4.01 -9.50
CA LEU A 61 -2.85 2.66 -8.99
C LEU A 61 -2.06 1.85 -10.02
N VAL A 62 -0.96 1.25 -9.57
CA VAL A 62 -0.15 0.31 -10.37
C VAL A 62 -0.12 -1.02 -9.63
N GLU A 63 -0.81 -2.02 -10.16
CA GLU A 63 -0.74 -3.39 -9.63
C GLU A 63 0.48 -4.11 -10.23
N PHE A 64 1.25 -4.75 -9.37
CA PHE A 64 2.32 -5.65 -9.77
C PHE A 64 1.90 -7.09 -9.54
N THR A 65 2.17 -7.96 -10.50
CA THR A 65 1.81 -9.36 -10.41
C THR A 65 2.88 -10.28 -10.98
N LYS A 66 2.78 -11.57 -10.68
CA LYS A 66 3.58 -12.64 -11.29
C LYS A 66 2.83 -13.37 -12.41
N ASP A 67 1.67 -12.87 -12.81
CA ASP A 67 0.96 -13.36 -13.98
C ASP A 67 1.39 -12.54 -15.19
N GLU A 68 2.16 -13.17 -16.10
CA GLU A 68 2.67 -12.53 -17.32
C GLU A 68 1.54 -12.09 -18.28
N ASN A 69 0.31 -12.55 -18.07
CA ASN A 69 -0.85 -12.21 -18.91
C ASN A 69 -1.77 -11.15 -18.27
N ARG A 70 -1.46 -10.67 -17.06
CA ARG A 70 -2.21 -9.59 -16.40
C ARG A 70 -1.43 -8.28 -16.54
N ASP A 71 -1.71 -7.31 -15.66
CA ASP A 71 -0.98 -6.04 -15.56
C ASP A 71 0.54 -6.25 -15.34
N ARG A 72 1.24 -5.23 -14.85
CA ARG A 72 2.70 -5.19 -14.87
C ARG A 72 3.36 -6.37 -14.13
N TYR A 73 4.19 -7.12 -14.86
CA TYR A 73 4.95 -8.23 -14.28
C TYR A 73 6.12 -7.72 -13.42
N GLY A 74 5.94 -7.76 -12.11
CA GLY A 74 6.93 -7.29 -11.13
C GLY A 74 7.30 -5.79 -11.26
N LEU A 75 8.13 -5.31 -10.32
CA LEU A 75 8.54 -3.89 -10.31
C LEU A 75 9.54 -3.53 -11.41
N ILE A 76 10.42 -4.48 -11.77
CA ILE A 76 11.49 -4.30 -12.75
C ILE A 76 11.16 -5.14 -13.97
N GLU A 77 11.05 -4.49 -15.12
CA GLU A 77 10.96 -5.17 -16.40
C GLU A 77 12.38 -5.61 -16.79
N ARG A 78 12.58 -6.92 -17.00
CA ARG A 78 13.85 -7.54 -17.48
C ARG A 78 14.95 -7.80 -16.44
N TYR A 79 14.64 -8.32 -15.26
CA TYR A 79 15.69 -8.89 -14.38
C TYR A 79 16.41 -10.12 -14.99
N ASN A 80 15.88 -10.69 -16.07
CA ASN A 80 16.37 -11.93 -16.69
C ASN A 80 17.20 -11.73 -17.98
N ASP A 81 17.63 -10.50 -18.31
CA ASP A 81 18.53 -10.22 -19.45
C ASP A 81 20.01 -10.12 -19.02
#